data_AF-A0A7C7C862-F1
#
_entry.id   AF-A0A7C7C862-F1
#
_cell.length_a   1.000
_cell.length_b   1.000
_cell.length_c   1.000
_cell.angle_alpha   90.00
_cell.angle_beta   90.00
_cell.angle_gamma   90.00
#
_symmetry.space_group_name_H-M   'P 1'
#
loop_
_entity.id
_entity.type
_entity.pdbx_description
1 polymer ?
#
loop_
_entity_poly.entity_id
_entity_poly.type
_entity_poly.pdbx_seq_one_letter_code
_entity_poly.pdbx_strand_id
1 'polypeptide(L)' 'MKIEIPISWDWHKQEEGEVIVDIPESKCKEIVRHFLMKKDYHLRREWLVENVPEINLNVPV' A
#
# COMPACT_ATOMS: atom_id res chain seq x y z
N MET A 1 -6.05 11.85 0.63
CA MET A 1 -6.18 11.03 1.87
C MET A 1 -4.88 11.21 2.61
N LYS A 2 -4.92 11.65 3.87
CA LYS A 2 -3.72 11.84 4.66
C LYS A 2 -3.31 10.53 5.32
N ILE A 3 -2.02 10.22 5.30
CA ILE A 3 -1.44 9.08 6.00
C ILE A 3 -0.26 9.55 6.85
N GLU A 4 -0.09 8.91 8.00
CA GLU A 4 1.08 9.07 8.87
C GLU A 4 2.17 8.11 8.39
N ILE A 5 3.38 8.64 8.21
CA ILE A 5 4.55 7.85 7.81
C ILE A 5 5.66 8.12 8.82
N PRO A 6 6.12 7.10 9.58
CA PRO A 6 7.31 7.23 10.40
C PRO A 6 8.54 7.34 9.50
N ILE A 7 9.34 8.39 9.70
CA ILE A 7 10.55 8.67 8.90
C ILE A 7 11.83 8.66 9.72
N SER A 8 11.72 8.65 11.06
CA SER A 8 12.86 8.64 11.97
C SER A 8 12.49 8.03 13.31
N TRP A 9 13.47 7.52 14.04
CA TRP A 9 13.33 7.10 15.43
C TRP A 9 14.00 8.11 16.36
N ASP A 10 13.26 8.68 17.31
CA ASP A 10 13.81 9.54 18.36
C ASP A 10 14.30 8.66 19.52
N TRP A 11 15.62 8.49 19.62
CA TRP A 11 16.25 7.67 20.67
C TRP A 11 16.08 8.23 22.09
N HIS A 12 15.86 9.54 22.24
CA HIS A 12 15.69 10.15 23.56
C HIS A 12 14.28 9.95 24.09
N LYS A 13 13.28 10.02 23.20
CA LYS A 13 11.87 9.82 23.56
C LYS A 13 11.41 8.37 23.42
N GLN A 14 12.17 7.54 22.71
CA GLN A 14 11.79 6.18 22.32
C GLN A 14 10.49 6.15 21.50
N GLU A 15 10.35 7.10 20.57
CA GLU A 15 9.14 7.28 19.77
C GLU A 15 9.48 7.45 18.28
N GLU A 16 8.51 7.16 17.41
CA GLU A 16 8.61 7.41 15.97
C GLU A 16 8.32 8.88 15.67
N GLY A 17 9.22 9.51 14.91
CA GLY A 17 8.99 10.80 14.29
C GLY A 17 8.23 10.60 12.98
N GLU A 18 6.97 11.02 12.98
CA GLU A 18 6.04 10.83 11.86
C GLU A 18 5.80 12.13 11.08
N VAL A 19 5.49 11.97 9.79
CA VAL A 19 4.97 13.06 8.95
C VAL A 19 3.58 12.72 8.45
N ILE A 20 2.68 13.70 8.52
CA ILE A 20 1.35 13.60 7.94
C ILE A 20 1.41 14.11 6.50
N VAL A 21 1.29 13.20 5.54
CA VAL A 21 1.37 13.52 4.11
C VAL A 21 0.04 13.26 3.42
N ASP A 22 -0.33 14.14 2.49
CA ASP A 22 -1.43 13.91 1.56
C ASP A 22 -0.85 13.48 0.22
N ILE A 23 -0.75 12.17 0.00
CA ILE A 23 -0.18 11.63 -1.24
C ILE A 23 -1.21 11.75 -2.36
N PRO A 24 -0.86 12.34 -3.51
CA PRO A 24 -1.77 12.40 -4.65
C PRO A 24 -2.22 11.00 -5.09
N GLU A 25 -3.50 10.87 -5.47
CA GLU A 25 -4.09 9.59 -5.88
C GLU A 25 -3.30 8.91 -7.02
N SER A 26 -2.77 9.71 -7.95
CA SER A 26 -1.91 9.22 -9.05
C SER A 26 -0.65 8.51 -8.54
N LYS A 27 -0.03 9.02 -7.47
CA LYS A 27 1.12 8.38 -6.83
C LYS A 27 0.72 7.17 -5.99
N CYS A 28 -0.42 7.18 -5.32
CA CYS A 28 -0.93 5.99 -4.65
C CYS A 28 -1.16 4.83 -5.64
N LYS A 29 -1.75 5.10 -6.81
CA LYS A 29 -1.95 4.09 -7.88
C LYS A 29 -0.61 3.52 -8.38
N GLU A 30 0.39 4.38 -8.57
CA GLU A 30 1.74 3.95 -8.97
C GLU A 30 2.38 3.03 -7.92
N ILE A 31 2.30 3.39 -6.64
CA ILE A 31 2.84 2.60 -5.52
C ILE A 31 2.15 1.23 -5.45
N VAL A 32 0.82 1.19 -5.47
CA VAL A 32 0.05 -0.07 -5.42
C VAL A 32 0.41 -0.97 -6.59
N ARG A 33 0.51 -0.40 -7.81
CA ARG A 33 0.94 -1.14 -9.00
C ARG A 33 2.33 -1.73 -8.81
N HIS A 34 3.32 -0.92 -8.40
CA HIS A 34 4.68 -1.39 -8.17
C HIS A 34 4.76 -2.47 -7.08
N PHE A 35 3.99 -2.33 -6.01
CA PHE A 35 3.91 -3.33 -4.94
C PHE A 35 3.39 -4.67 -5.46
N LEU A 36 2.28 -4.67 -6.21
CA LEU A 36 1.69 -5.90 -6.76
C LEU A 36 2.59 -6.56 -7.80
N MET A 37 3.28 -5.78 -8.64
CA MET A 37 4.17 -6.32 -9.67
C MET A 37 5.38 -7.09 -9.12
N LYS A 38 5.72 -6.92 -7.84
CA LYS A 38 6.78 -7.69 -7.16
C LYS A 38 6.32 -9.06 -6.68
N LYS A 39 5.02 -9.36 -6.72
CA LYS A 39 4.43 -10.63 -6.29
C LYS A 39 4.18 -11.54 -7.48
N ASP A 40 4.08 -12.84 -7.24
CA ASP A 40 3.59 -13.80 -8.25
C ASP A 40 2.10 -13.61 -8.54
N TYR A 41 1.65 -14.12 -9.69
CA TYR A 41 0.26 -13.95 -10.13
C TYR A 41 -0.78 -14.45 -9.12
N HIS A 42 -0.56 -15.60 -8.47
CA HIS A 42 -1.49 -16.13 -7.47
C HIS A 42 -1.60 -15.22 -6.25
N LEU A 43 -0.46 -14.75 -5.71
CA LEU A 43 -0.42 -13.81 -4.58
C LEU A 43 -1.02 -12.45 -4.93
N ARG A 44 -0.89 -11.98 -6.18
CA ARG A 44 -1.58 -10.77 -6.64
C ARG A 44 -3.10 -10.95 -6.60
N ARG A 45 -3.60 -12.11 -7.06
CA ARG A 45 -5.04 -12.42 -7.05
C ARG A 45 -5.58 -12.49 -5.62
N GLU A 46 -4.90 -13.21 -4.73
CA GLU A 46 -5.27 -13.30 -3.32
C GLU A 46 -5.33 -11.91 -2.68
N TRP A 47 -4.27 -11.12 -2.82
CA TRP A 47 -4.22 -9.77 -2.26
C TRP A 47 -5.38 -8.89 -2.77
N LEU A 48 -5.70 -8.96 -4.07
CA LEU A 48 -6.80 -8.21 -4.66
C LEU A 48 -8.16 -8.63 -4.11
N VAL A 49 -8.41 -9.93 -3.97
CA VAL A 49 -9.66 -10.46 -3.39
C VAL A 49 -9.84 -10.02 -1.94
N GLU A 50 -8.76 -10.03 -1.15
CA GLU A 50 -8.81 -9.69 0.28
C GLU A 50 -8.97 -8.18 0.52
N ASN A 51 -8.40 -7.34 -0.34
CA ASN A 51 -8.24 -5.91 -0.04
C ASN A 51 -9.09 -4.99 -0.94
N VAL A 52 -9.66 -5.48 -2.04
CA VAL A 52 -10.49 -4.69 -2.96
C VAL A 52 -11.93 -5.23 -2.93
N PRO A 53 -12.84 -4.58 -2.20
CA PRO A 53 -14.25 -4.95 -2.20
C PRO A 53 -14.82 -4.97 -3.63
N GLU A 54 -15.66 -5.97 -3.92
CA GLU A 54 -16.37 -6.12 -5.21
C GLU A 54 -15.47 -6.37 -6.43
N ILE A 55 -14.21 -6.78 -6.24
CA ILE A 55 -13.36 -7.09 -7.37
C ILE A 55 -13.86 -8.32 -8.14
N ASN A 56 -14.15 -8.12 -9.43
CA ASN A 56 -14.45 -9.22 -10.34
C ASN A 56 -13.20 -9.61 -11.13
N LEU A 57 -12.54 -10.68 -10.68
CA LEU A 57 -11.43 -11.31 -11.40
C LEU A 57 -11.99 -12.16 -12.54
N ASN A 58 -12.53 -11.53 -13.58
CA ASN A 58 -13.11 -12.15 -14.79
C ASN A 58 -12.10 -12.93 -15.67
N VAL A 59 -11.03 -13.48 -15.09
CA VAL A 59 -9.97 -14.19 -15.81
C VAL A 59 -9.88 -15.62 -15.26
N PRO A 60 -10.08 -16.66 -16.11
CA PRO A 60 -9.95 -18.05 -15.69
C PRO A 60 -8.55 -18.32 -15.12
N VAL A 61 -8.50 -19.24 -14.15
CA VAL A 61 -7.28 -19.68 -13.45
C VAL A 61 -6.48 -20.63 -14.34
#